data_AF-I0I6Q7-F1
#
_entry.id   AF-I0I6Q7-F1
#
_cell.length_a   1.000
_cell.length_b   1.000
_cell.length_c   1.000
_cell.angle_alpha   90.00
_cell.angle_beta   90.00
_cell.angle_gamma   90.00
#
_symmetry.space_group_name_H-M   'P 1'
#
loop_
_entity.id
_entity.type
_entity.pdbx_description
1 polymer ?
#
loop_
_entity_poly.entity_id
_entity_poly.type
_entity_poly.pdbx_seq_one_letter_code
_entity_poly.pdbx_strand_id
1 'polypeptide(L)'
;MAYRDKTPIYNLKAVVRETGLKADTLRAWERRYGVPTPQRTESGHRLYSQYDIDVLKWLVDRQNEGLSISRAVELLHRLEAEGKNPFDVNAALAAQRHDLRPQEGHHIQIEVERGRLDEGGTVASMREAWIDACLNFDELRAEQLLAQAFALFPAETVCLDLIQKGLREIGLGWYEGKVTVQQEHFASALAIRRMEALLASTPAPTRPGRIMVACPPEEEHTFVPLLISLLLRRRGWDVVYLGANVPLRSLEATLATVRPSLVVLTAQQLYTAASLLEMAETLFRERVPLAFGGLVFTEVPELPEVIPGHYLGDTLENVVNQIEHLMTHLRPVPARRQVSYDYKEALDHFCSRQASIEAELWARMEDVIPKRLLASANQSFGRNIIAALTLGDMDFLNADIDWVKGLLVNHHQMPPEALEHYLNAYYDACVHHLGEPGFVVLEWLSRLLGREMHGRARQQQVKQPIAIRKEE
;
A
#
# COMPACT_ATOMS: atom_id res chain seq x y z
N MET A 1 -9.24 17.99 -37.46
CA MET A 1 -8.75 19.35 -37.71
C MET A 1 -9.85 20.34 -37.32
N ALA A 2 -9.81 20.85 -36.09
CA ALA A 2 -10.57 22.01 -35.63
C ALA A 2 -9.80 22.62 -34.44
N TYR A 3 -9.64 23.93 -34.50
CA TYR A 3 -8.78 24.80 -33.69
C TYR A 3 -8.83 24.54 -32.18
N ARG A 4 -7.67 24.34 -31.54
CA ARG A 4 -7.47 24.58 -30.11
C ARG A 4 -7.39 26.08 -29.90
N ASP A 5 -8.54 26.74 -29.87
CA ASP A 5 -8.59 28.17 -29.64
C ASP A 5 -8.17 28.48 -28.18
N LYS A 6 -6.92 28.89 -28.02
CA LYS A 6 -6.37 29.40 -26.76
C LYS A 6 -6.69 30.89 -26.57
N THR A 7 -7.51 31.50 -27.43
CA THR A 7 -7.95 32.88 -27.28
C THR A 7 -8.83 32.99 -26.03
N PRO A 8 -8.45 33.82 -25.05
CA PRO A 8 -9.16 33.89 -23.78
C PRO A 8 -10.36 34.85 -23.93
N ILE A 9 -11.53 34.29 -24.21
CA ILE A 9 -12.78 35.04 -24.43
C ILE A 9 -13.83 34.81 -23.34
N TYR A 10 -13.70 33.76 -22.54
CA TYR A 10 -14.71 33.37 -21.55
C TYR A 10 -14.43 33.96 -20.18
N ASN A 11 -15.46 34.54 -19.56
CA ASN A 11 -15.37 35.01 -18.17
C ASN A 11 -15.62 33.86 -17.17
N LEU A 12 -15.27 34.09 -15.90
CA LEU A 12 -15.43 33.11 -14.83
C LEU A 12 -16.88 32.57 -14.70
N LYS A 13 -17.90 33.39 -14.95
CA LYS A 13 -19.31 32.92 -14.88
C LYS A 13 -19.61 31.89 -15.98
N ALA A 14 -19.07 32.08 -17.18
CA ALA A 14 -19.23 31.10 -18.26
C ALA A 14 -18.55 29.78 -17.92
N VAL A 15 -17.34 29.80 -17.38
CA VAL A 15 -16.59 28.59 -16.99
C VAL A 15 -17.30 27.80 -15.89
N VAL A 16 -17.82 28.48 -14.85
CA VAL A 16 -18.59 27.83 -13.77
C VAL A 16 -19.82 27.11 -14.33
N ARG A 17 -20.54 27.74 -15.28
CA ARG A 17 -21.73 27.14 -15.90
C ARG A 17 -21.38 25.92 -16.74
N GLU A 18 -20.29 25.98 -17.50
CA GLU A 18 -19.88 24.90 -18.40
C GLU A 18 -19.26 23.70 -17.68
N THR A 19 -18.50 23.93 -16.62
CA THR A 19 -17.75 22.87 -15.92
C THR A 19 -18.47 22.33 -14.69
N GLY A 20 -19.49 23.05 -14.19
CA GLY A 20 -20.15 22.73 -12.93
C GLY A 20 -19.30 23.02 -11.69
N LEU A 21 -18.05 23.48 -11.85
CA LEU A 21 -17.14 23.79 -10.74
C LEU A 21 -17.45 25.14 -10.10
N LYS A 22 -17.45 25.20 -8.76
CA LYS A 22 -17.58 26.47 -8.02
C LYS A 22 -16.38 27.37 -8.28
N ALA A 23 -16.61 28.68 -8.29
CA ALA A 23 -15.57 29.70 -8.52
C ALA A 23 -14.38 29.59 -7.54
N ASP A 24 -14.63 29.22 -6.28
CA ASP A 24 -13.58 29.03 -5.28
C ASP A 24 -12.73 27.78 -5.54
N THR A 25 -13.33 26.72 -6.08
CA THR A 25 -12.62 25.50 -6.50
C THR A 25 -11.66 25.81 -7.65
N LEU A 26 -12.12 26.56 -8.66
CA LEU A 26 -11.28 27.01 -9.78
C LEU A 26 -10.09 27.84 -9.32
N ARG A 27 -10.30 28.78 -8.39
CA ARG A 27 -9.22 29.60 -7.80
C ARG A 27 -8.26 28.77 -6.96
N ALA A 28 -8.77 27.76 -6.24
CA ALA A 28 -7.95 26.87 -5.45
C ALA A 28 -7.07 25.99 -6.35
N TRP A 29 -7.59 25.51 -7.48
CA TRP A 29 -6.84 24.70 -8.44
C TRP A 29 -5.78 25.51 -9.19
N GLU A 30 -6.11 26.72 -9.64
CA GLU A 30 -5.16 27.68 -10.22
C GLU A 30 -3.98 27.94 -9.26
N ARG A 31 -4.27 28.22 -7.98
CA ARG A 31 -3.22 28.52 -6.99
C ARG A 31 -2.37 27.31 -6.60
N ARG A 32 -2.98 26.13 -6.46
CA ARG A 32 -2.31 24.93 -5.93
C ARG A 32 -1.60 24.11 -6.99
N TYR A 33 -2.18 24.02 -8.17
CA TYR A 33 -1.74 23.12 -9.23
C TYR A 33 -1.38 23.87 -10.52
N GLY A 34 -1.58 25.19 -10.57
CA GLY A 34 -1.27 25.99 -11.75
C GLY A 34 -2.21 25.75 -12.93
N VAL A 35 -3.38 25.12 -12.71
CA VAL A 35 -4.32 24.75 -13.78
C VAL A 35 -5.75 25.19 -13.43
N PRO A 36 -6.47 25.86 -14.36
CA PRO A 36 -6.00 26.38 -15.65
C PRO A 36 -5.11 27.63 -15.47
N THR A 37 -4.51 28.12 -16.57
CA THR A 37 -3.66 29.33 -16.60
C THR A 37 -4.36 30.51 -17.30
N PRO A 38 -5.39 31.13 -16.68
CA PRO A 38 -6.17 32.19 -17.34
C PRO A 38 -5.36 33.45 -17.59
N GLN A 39 -5.60 34.11 -18.73
CA GLN A 39 -5.05 35.45 -18.99
C GLN A 39 -5.82 36.51 -18.20
N ARG A 40 -5.18 37.64 -17.91
CA ARG A 40 -5.80 38.76 -17.20
C ARG A 40 -5.99 39.95 -18.15
N THR A 41 -7.16 40.56 -18.06
CA THR A 41 -7.44 41.87 -18.68
C THR A 41 -6.63 42.97 -18.00
N GLU A 42 -6.52 44.15 -18.64
CA GLU A 42 -5.86 45.34 -18.06
C GLU A 42 -6.49 45.77 -16.71
N SER A 43 -7.78 45.47 -16.51
CA SER A 43 -8.51 45.70 -15.24
C SER A 43 -8.34 44.57 -14.21
N GLY A 44 -7.55 43.54 -14.51
CA GLY A 44 -7.20 42.44 -13.59
C GLY A 44 -8.18 41.27 -13.54
N HIS A 45 -9.22 41.26 -14.37
CA HIS A 45 -10.18 40.14 -14.43
C HIS A 45 -9.65 38.96 -15.27
N ARG A 46 -9.93 37.73 -14.83
CA ARG A 46 -9.54 36.47 -15.51
C ARG A 46 -10.40 36.19 -16.74
N LEU A 47 -9.74 35.86 -17.84
CA LEU A 47 -10.33 35.34 -19.06
C LEU A 47 -9.75 33.95 -19.36
N TYR A 48 -10.64 33.05 -19.74
CA TYR A 48 -10.37 31.64 -20.00
C TYR A 48 -10.58 31.35 -21.48
N SER A 49 -9.79 30.43 -22.01
CA SER A 49 -9.94 29.92 -23.38
C SER A 49 -10.88 28.72 -23.44
N GLN A 50 -11.28 28.30 -24.65
CA GLN A 50 -12.03 27.05 -24.81
C GLN A 50 -11.21 25.85 -24.32
N TYR A 51 -9.90 25.87 -24.58
CA TYR A 51 -8.98 24.84 -24.11
C TYR A 51 -8.97 24.70 -22.58
N ASP A 52 -9.00 25.82 -21.84
CA ASP A 52 -9.06 25.79 -20.37
C ASP A 52 -10.35 25.13 -19.86
N ILE A 53 -11.48 25.38 -20.54
CA ILE A 53 -12.77 24.78 -20.20
C ILE A 53 -12.72 23.27 -20.44
N ASP A 54 -12.14 22.84 -21.55
CA ASP A 54 -12.05 21.41 -21.90
C ASP A 54 -11.11 20.67 -20.94
N VAL A 55 -9.97 21.29 -20.56
CA VAL A 55 -9.07 20.76 -19.53
C VAL A 55 -9.79 20.61 -18.20
N LEU A 56 -10.57 21.61 -17.80
CA LEU A 56 -11.34 21.56 -16.56
C LEU A 56 -12.39 20.45 -16.56
N LYS A 57 -13.14 20.28 -17.67
CA LYS A 57 -14.10 19.18 -17.84
C LYS A 57 -13.39 17.83 -17.73
N TRP A 58 -12.26 17.67 -18.40
CA TRP A 58 -11.46 16.45 -18.35
C TRP A 58 -10.94 16.15 -16.93
N LEU A 59 -10.50 17.15 -16.17
CA LEU A 59 -10.08 16.97 -14.77
C LEU A 59 -11.25 16.58 -13.87
N VAL A 60 -12.44 17.13 -14.09
CA VAL A 60 -13.66 16.75 -13.37
C VAL A 60 -14.04 15.29 -13.67
N ASP A 61 -13.94 14.87 -14.93
CA ASP A 61 -14.21 13.47 -15.30
C ASP A 61 -13.24 12.51 -14.61
N ARG A 62 -11.93 12.83 -14.58
CA ARG A 62 -10.95 12.03 -13.82
C ARG A 62 -11.26 12.00 -12.33
N GLN A 63 -11.74 13.11 -11.76
CA GLN A 63 -12.12 13.17 -10.36
C GLN A 63 -13.37 12.32 -10.06
N ASN A 64 -14.34 12.30 -10.97
CA ASN A 64 -15.53 11.44 -10.87
C ASN A 64 -15.18 9.95 -11.04
N GLU A 65 -14.10 9.64 -11.76
CA GLU A 65 -13.49 8.30 -11.85
C GLU A 65 -12.62 7.95 -10.63
N GLY A 66 -12.60 8.79 -9.59
CA GLY A 66 -11.92 8.52 -8.33
C GLY A 66 -10.47 8.97 -8.25
N LEU A 67 -9.92 9.62 -9.29
CA LEU A 67 -8.58 10.21 -9.19
C LEU A 67 -8.62 11.46 -8.31
N SER A 68 -7.68 11.56 -7.37
CA SER A 68 -7.45 12.83 -6.68
C SER A 68 -7.04 13.92 -7.68
N ILE A 69 -7.46 15.17 -7.45
CA ILE A 69 -7.19 16.28 -8.37
C ILE A 69 -5.68 16.49 -8.61
N SER A 70 -4.83 16.26 -7.61
CA SER A 70 -3.38 16.35 -7.77
C SER A 70 -2.84 15.32 -8.76
N ARG A 71 -3.33 14.07 -8.69
CA ARG A 71 -2.96 13.01 -9.65
C ARG A 71 -3.53 13.27 -11.04
N ALA A 72 -4.74 13.81 -11.14
CA ALA A 72 -5.34 14.19 -12.42
C ALA A 72 -4.54 15.30 -13.12
N VAL A 73 -4.05 16.29 -12.37
CA VAL A 73 -3.19 17.36 -12.90
C VAL A 73 -1.79 16.84 -13.27
N GLU A 74 -1.20 15.94 -12.48
CA GLU A 74 0.08 15.29 -12.83
C GLU A 74 -0.03 14.49 -14.14
N LEU A 75 -1.15 13.79 -14.34
CA LEU A 75 -1.44 13.07 -15.58
C LEU A 75 -1.59 14.03 -16.78
N LEU A 76 -2.29 15.15 -16.59
CA LEU A 76 -2.43 16.18 -17.61
C LEU A 76 -1.06 16.69 -18.09
N HIS A 77 -0.19 17.09 -17.16
CA HIS A 77 1.13 17.62 -17.49
C HIS A 77 2.03 16.58 -18.16
N ARG A 78 1.91 15.30 -17.78
CA ARG A 78 2.63 14.21 -18.43
C ARG A 78 2.19 14.04 -19.89
N LEU A 79 0.88 14.03 -20.15
CA LEU A 79 0.34 13.93 -21.50
C LEU A 79 0.78 15.11 -22.38
N GLU A 80 0.76 16.33 -21.81
CA GLU A 80 1.25 17.54 -22.49
C GLU A 80 2.76 17.44 -22.81
N ALA A 81 3.57 16.90 -21.90
CA ALA A 81 5.01 16.72 -22.09
C ALA A 81 5.34 15.65 -23.15
N GLU A 82 4.51 14.62 -23.28
CA GLU A 82 4.61 13.59 -24.33
C GLU A 82 4.04 14.06 -25.68
N GLY A 83 3.54 15.30 -25.77
CA GLY A 83 2.87 15.82 -26.97
C GLY A 83 1.53 15.14 -27.29
N LYS A 84 1.01 14.30 -26.38
CA LYS A 84 -0.26 13.59 -26.53
C LYS A 84 -1.40 14.48 -26.06
N ASN A 85 -2.52 14.43 -26.77
CA ASN A 85 -3.69 15.20 -26.39
C ASN A 85 -4.50 14.45 -25.31
N PRO A 86 -4.77 15.07 -24.15
CA PRO A 86 -5.66 14.48 -23.14
C PRO A 86 -7.06 14.15 -23.68
N PHE A 87 -7.49 14.84 -24.75
CA PHE A 87 -8.81 14.69 -25.34
C PHE A 87 -8.89 13.64 -26.47
N ASP A 88 -7.76 13.13 -26.97
CA ASP A 88 -7.77 12.16 -28.09
C ASP A 88 -8.05 10.72 -27.60
N VAL A 89 -7.90 10.45 -26.30
CA VAL A 89 -8.15 9.13 -25.69
C VAL A 89 -9.64 8.73 -25.78
N ASN A 90 -10.55 9.72 -25.76
CA ASN A 90 -11.99 9.50 -25.90
C ASN A 90 -12.46 9.37 -27.37
N ALA A 91 -11.72 9.92 -28.34
CA ALA A 91 -12.13 9.88 -29.74
C ALA A 91 -11.91 8.50 -30.40
N ALA A 92 -10.85 7.78 -29.99
CA ALA A 92 -10.58 6.42 -30.46
C ALA A 92 -11.64 5.41 -29.98
N LEU A 93 -12.12 5.56 -28.73
CA LEU A 93 -13.21 4.75 -28.16
C LEU A 93 -14.58 5.05 -28.78
N ALA A 94 -14.82 6.30 -29.21
CA ALA A 94 -16.06 6.69 -29.89
C ALA A 94 -16.11 6.20 -31.36
N ALA A 95 -14.98 6.19 -32.06
CA ALA A 95 -14.90 5.69 -33.43
C ALA A 95 -15.11 4.17 -33.53
N GLN A 96 -14.66 3.40 -32.53
CA GLN A 96 -14.89 1.94 -32.46
C GLN A 96 -16.36 1.55 -32.16
N ARG A 97 -17.17 2.46 -31.61
CA ARG A 97 -18.58 2.21 -31.33
C ARG A 97 -19.50 2.31 -32.56
N HIS A 98 -19.05 2.90 -33.66
CA HIS A 98 -19.95 3.30 -34.75
C HIS A 98 -20.05 2.30 -35.92
N ASP A 99 -19.24 1.24 -35.95
CA ASP A 99 -19.14 0.32 -37.11
C ASP A 99 -19.80 -1.05 -36.94
N LEU A 100 -20.57 -1.27 -35.87
CA LEU A 100 -21.37 -2.49 -35.71
C LEU A 100 -22.84 -2.19 -36.01
N ARG A 101 -23.20 -2.20 -37.30
CA ARG A 101 -24.59 -2.43 -37.72
C ARG A 101 -24.93 -3.92 -37.54
N PRO A 102 -26.17 -4.27 -37.13
CA PRO A 102 -26.55 -5.67 -36.98
C PRO A 102 -26.70 -6.31 -38.36
N GLN A 103 -25.90 -7.33 -38.65
CA GLN A 103 -26.22 -8.30 -39.69
C GLN A 103 -27.04 -9.42 -39.06
N GLU A 104 -28.26 -9.58 -39.56
CA GLU A 104 -29.15 -10.69 -39.26
C GLU A 104 -28.56 -12.02 -39.74
N GLY A 105 -28.68 -13.05 -38.90
CA GLY A 105 -28.70 -14.44 -39.34
C GLY A 105 -27.34 -15.15 -39.48
N HIS A 106 -26.83 -15.67 -38.37
CA HIS A 106 -26.24 -17.01 -38.35
C HIS A 106 -26.39 -17.64 -36.96
N HIS A 107 -27.31 -18.60 -36.86
CA HIS A 107 -27.40 -19.48 -35.70
C HIS A 107 -26.15 -20.38 -35.67
N ILE A 108 -25.20 -20.07 -34.80
CA ILE A 108 -24.21 -21.05 -34.37
C ILE A 108 -24.75 -21.62 -33.06
N GLN A 109 -25.32 -22.82 -33.14
CA GLN A 109 -25.61 -23.65 -31.98
C GLN A 109 -24.27 -24.06 -31.39
N ILE A 110 -23.88 -23.44 -30.27
CA ILE A 110 -22.80 -23.96 -29.44
C ILE A 110 -23.46 -24.99 -28.52
N GLU A 111 -23.22 -26.27 -28.81
CA GLU A 111 -23.55 -27.37 -27.91
C GLU A 111 -22.79 -27.17 -26.61
N VAL A 112 -23.54 -26.91 -25.53
CA VAL A 112 -23.02 -26.92 -24.17
C VAL A 112 -22.85 -28.38 -23.77
N GLU A 113 -21.65 -28.92 -23.98
CA GLU A 113 -21.24 -30.15 -23.32
C GLU A 113 -21.26 -29.91 -21.81
N ARG A 114 -22.29 -30.46 -21.15
CA ARG A 114 -22.39 -30.57 -19.69
C ARG A 114 -21.32 -31.55 -19.20
N GLY A 115 -20.09 -31.06 -19.09
CA GLY A 115 -19.01 -31.72 -18.39
C GLY A 115 -19.29 -31.80 -16.89
N ARG A 116 -19.08 -32.98 -16.32
CA ARG A 116 -19.16 -33.25 -14.88
C ARG A 116 -18.22 -32.31 -14.10
N LEU A 117 -18.69 -31.89 -12.94
CA LEU A 117 -18.10 -30.91 -12.04
C LEU A 117 -16.81 -31.44 -11.40
N ASP A 118 -15.67 -30.91 -11.82
CA ASP A 118 -14.46 -30.89 -11.02
C ASP A 118 -14.41 -29.56 -10.23
N GLU A 119 -14.42 -29.64 -8.90
CA GLU A 119 -14.49 -28.49 -7.98
C GLU A 119 -13.33 -27.48 -8.16
N GLY A 120 -12.21 -27.90 -8.75
CA GLY A 120 -11.08 -27.03 -9.08
C GLY A 120 -11.17 -26.30 -10.42
N GLY A 121 -11.97 -26.80 -11.37
CA GLY A 121 -11.98 -26.29 -12.76
C GLY A 121 -12.87 -25.07 -12.99
N THR A 122 -13.89 -24.85 -12.15
CA THR A 122 -14.86 -23.75 -12.35
C THR A 122 -14.49 -22.46 -11.62
N VAL A 123 -14.04 -22.52 -10.36
CA VAL A 123 -13.63 -21.31 -9.62
C VAL A 123 -12.36 -20.71 -10.22
N ALA A 124 -11.39 -21.54 -10.61
CA ALA A 124 -10.14 -21.10 -11.23
C ALA A 124 -10.39 -20.41 -12.58
N SER A 125 -11.23 -20.98 -13.45
CA SER A 125 -11.59 -20.35 -14.73
C SER A 125 -12.37 -19.04 -14.55
N MET A 126 -13.25 -18.96 -13.54
CA MET A 126 -13.91 -17.69 -13.18
C MET A 126 -12.93 -16.66 -12.64
N ARG A 127 -11.90 -17.08 -11.89
CA ARG A 127 -10.82 -16.20 -11.44
C ARG A 127 -10.02 -15.64 -12.61
N GLU A 128 -9.58 -16.50 -13.54
CA GLU A 128 -8.87 -16.06 -14.74
C GLU A 128 -9.70 -15.06 -15.56
N ALA A 129 -10.99 -15.35 -15.77
CA ALA A 129 -11.90 -14.44 -16.46
C ALA A 129 -12.11 -13.11 -15.69
N TRP A 130 -12.13 -13.16 -14.35
CA TRP A 130 -12.27 -11.96 -13.52
C TRP A 130 -11.01 -11.10 -13.56
N ILE A 131 -9.83 -11.73 -13.52
CA ILE A 131 -8.54 -11.04 -13.70
C ILE A 131 -8.51 -10.38 -15.07
N ASP A 132 -8.82 -11.10 -16.15
CA ASP A 132 -8.82 -10.55 -17.51
C ASP A 132 -9.78 -9.34 -17.63
N ALA A 133 -10.99 -9.45 -17.09
CA ALA A 133 -11.93 -8.32 -17.05
C ALA A 133 -11.36 -7.11 -16.28
N CYS A 134 -10.67 -7.35 -15.15
CA CYS A 134 -10.02 -6.29 -14.39
C CYS A 134 -8.86 -5.63 -15.15
N LEU A 135 -8.01 -6.42 -15.80
CA LEU A 135 -6.89 -5.90 -16.59
C LEU A 135 -7.37 -5.08 -17.80
N ASN A 136 -8.57 -5.35 -18.31
CA ASN A 136 -9.19 -4.60 -19.39
C ASN A 136 -10.11 -3.45 -18.93
N PHE A 137 -10.16 -3.14 -17.62
CA PHE A 137 -11.08 -2.15 -17.03
C PHE A 137 -12.57 -2.40 -17.34
N ASP A 138 -12.96 -3.64 -17.62
CA ASP A 138 -14.35 -4.02 -17.87
C ASP A 138 -15.07 -4.29 -16.55
N GLU A 139 -15.45 -3.21 -15.87
CA GLU A 139 -16.15 -3.27 -14.58
C GLU A 139 -17.45 -4.06 -14.66
N LEU A 140 -18.20 -3.90 -15.75
CA LEU A 140 -19.48 -4.59 -15.93
C LEU A 140 -19.26 -6.10 -15.98
N ARG A 141 -18.30 -6.57 -16.79
CA ARG A 141 -17.98 -7.98 -16.89
C ARG A 141 -17.43 -8.54 -15.59
N ALA A 142 -16.52 -7.81 -14.94
CA ALA A 142 -15.94 -8.22 -13.66
C ALA A 142 -17.03 -8.41 -12.59
N GLU A 143 -17.98 -7.47 -12.50
CA GLU A 143 -19.08 -7.58 -11.53
C GLU A 143 -20.08 -8.68 -11.87
N GLN A 144 -20.36 -8.93 -13.15
CA GLN A 144 -21.18 -10.07 -13.57
C GLN A 144 -20.54 -11.39 -13.19
N LEU A 145 -19.22 -11.53 -13.36
CA LEU A 145 -18.47 -12.73 -12.98
C LEU A 145 -18.52 -12.95 -11.47
N LEU A 146 -18.34 -11.89 -10.66
CA LEU A 146 -18.49 -12.01 -9.21
C LEU A 146 -19.92 -12.38 -8.80
N ALA A 147 -20.94 -11.75 -9.40
CA ALA A 147 -22.34 -12.07 -9.11
C ALA A 147 -22.68 -13.53 -9.46
N GLN A 148 -22.19 -14.03 -10.59
CA GLN A 148 -22.32 -15.45 -10.97
C GLN A 148 -21.59 -16.35 -9.98
N ALA A 149 -20.37 -16.00 -9.57
CA ALA A 149 -19.58 -16.79 -8.64
C ALA A 149 -20.28 -16.90 -7.28
N PHE A 150 -20.82 -15.81 -6.74
CA PHE A 150 -21.60 -15.81 -5.48
C PHE A 150 -22.94 -16.56 -5.58
N ALA A 151 -23.49 -16.74 -6.79
CA ALA A 151 -24.67 -17.56 -7.00
C ALA A 151 -24.35 -19.07 -7.08
N LEU A 152 -23.13 -19.43 -7.47
CA LEU A 152 -22.69 -20.81 -7.70
C LEU A 152 -21.89 -21.41 -6.55
N PHE A 153 -21.16 -20.59 -5.79
CA PHE A 153 -20.21 -21.03 -4.77
C PHE A 153 -20.47 -20.37 -3.41
N PRO A 154 -20.02 -21.01 -2.30
CA PRO A 154 -20.00 -20.38 -1.00
C PRO A 154 -19.23 -19.06 -1.03
N ALA A 155 -19.69 -18.07 -0.25
CA ALA A 155 -19.07 -16.75 -0.21
C ALA A 155 -17.59 -16.83 0.18
N GLU A 156 -17.26 -17.76 1.08
CA GLU A 156 -15.92 -18.06 1.55
C GLU A 156 -15.00 -18.48 0.39
N THR A 157 -15.47 -19.40 -0.46
CA THR A 157 -14.76 -19.85 -1.66
C THR A 157 -14.56 -18.71 -2.65
N VAL A 158 -15.58 -17.89 -2.92
CA VAL A 158 -15.43 -16.74 -3.84
C VAL A 158 -14.42 -15.73 -3.29
N CYS A 159 -14.48 -15.42 -2.00
CA CYS A 159 -13.59 -14.43 -1.40
C CYS A 159 -12.14 -14.90 -1.36
N LEU A 160 -11.89 -16.15 -0.97
CA LEU A 160 -10.54 -16.71 -0.82
C LEU A 160 -9.98 -17.20 -2.15
N ASP A 161 -10.72 -18.05 -2.87
CA ASP A 161 -10.19 -18.76 -4.03
C ASP A 161 -10.31 -17.99 -5.34
N LEU A 162 -11.23 -17.02 -5.43
CA LEU A 162 -11.37 -16.16 -6.63
C LEU A 162 -10.76 -14.78 -6.38
N ILE A 163 -11.32 -14.01 -5.44
CA ILE A 163 -10.95 -12.59 -5.28
C ILE A 163 -9.54 -12.46 -4.67
N GLN A 164 -9.27 -13.08 -3.53
CA GLN A 164 -7.98 -12.93 -2.85
C GLN A 164 -6.83 -13.49 -3.70
N LYS A 165 -6.97 -14.72 -4.23
CA LYS A 165 -5.98 -15.29 -5.15
C LYS A 165 -5.85 -14.46 -6.43
N GLY A 166 -6.94 -13.90 -6.94
CA GLY A 166 -6.92 -13.04 -8.12
C GLY A 166 -6.15 -11.74 -7.91
N LEU A 167 -6.37 -11.08 -6.77
CA LEU A 167 -5.59 -9.91 -6.37
C LEU A 167 -4.10 -10.25 -6.18
N ARG A 168 -3.78 -11.43 -5.64
CA ARG A 168 -2.38 -11.89 -5.54
C ARG A 168 -1.74 -12.09 -6.91
N GLU A 169 -2.44 -12.70 -7.86
CA GLU A 169 -1.96 -12.89 -9.24
C GLU A 169 -1.75 -11.54 -9.95
N ILE A 170 -2.68 -10.59 -9.77
CA ILE A 170 -2.56 -9.21 -10.29
C ILE A 170 -1.37 -8.49 -9.65
N GLY A 171 -1.18 -8.62 -8.33
CA GLY A 171 -0.06 -8.05 -7.60
C GLY A 171 1.29 -8.62 -8.05
N LEU A 172 1.37 -9.94 -8.28
CA LEU A 172 2.57 -10.58 -8.86
C LEU A 172 2.82 -10.09 -10.28
N GLY A 173 1.78 -10.03 -11.12
CA GLY A 173 1.88 -9.47 -12.46
C GLY A 173 2.34 -8.01 -12.45
N TRP A 174 1.94 -7.24 -11.43
CA TRP A 174 2.42 -5.88 -11.24
C TRP A 174 3.90 -5.90 -10.88
N TYR A 175 4.32 -6.69 -9.89
CA TYR A 175 5.73 -6.82 -9.51
C TYR A 175 6.64 -7.24 -10.68
N GLU A 176 6.15 -8.10 -11.57
CA GLU A 176 6.83 -8.56 -12.79
C GLU A 176 6.80 -7.56 -13.96
N GLY A 177 6.18 -6.39 -13.79
CA GLY A 177 6.08 -5.37 -14.84
C GLY A 177 5.07 -5.69 -15.95
N LYS A 178 4.26 -6.76 -15.79
CA LYS A 178 3.23 -7.19 -16.75
C LYS A 178 1.89 -6.50 -16.54
N VAL A 179 1.64 -6.04 -15.31
CA VAL A 179 0.42 -5.33 -14.92
C VAL A 179 0.80 -3.92 -14.46
N THR A 180 0.01 -2.94 -14.88
CA THR A 180 0.19 -1.54 -14.51
C THR A 180 -0.33 -1.27 -13.10
N VAL A 181 0.18 -0.23 -12.45
CA VAL A 181 -0.36 0.24 -11.15
C VAL A 181 -1.86 0.57 -11.27
N GLN A 182 -2.29 1.09 -12.42
CA GLN A 182 -3.69 1.45 -12.66
C GLN A 182 -4.61 0.22 -12.67
N GLN A 183 -4.16 -0.88 -13.27
CA GLN A 183 -4.90 -2.15 -13.29
C GLN A 183 -4.99 -2.79 -11.90
N GLU A 184 -3.88 -2.78 -11.13
CA GLU A 184 -3.89 -3.23 -9.73
C GLU A 184 -4.89 -2.41 -8.90
N HIS A 185 -4.80 -1.07 -8.97
CA HIS A 185 -5.70 -0.20 -8.25
C HIS A 185 -7.18 -0.41 -8.62
N PHE A 186 -7.48 -0.59 -9.91
CA PHE A 186 -8.83 -0.88 -10.38
C PHE A 186 -9.36 -2.19 -9.78
N ALA A 187 -8.58 -3.27 -9.85
CA ALA A 187 -8.96 -4.57 -9.32
C ALA A 187 -9.16 -4.55 -7.80
N SER A 188 -8.23 -3.94 -7.07
CA SER A 188 -8.29 -3.79 -5.61
C SER A 188 -9.50 -2.96 -5.17
N ALA A 189 -9.79 -1.85 -5.85
CA ALA A 189 -10.96 -1.01 -5.57
C ALA A 189 -12.28 -1.77 -5.77
N LEU A 190 -12.39 -2.54 -6.87
CA LEU A 190 -13.56 -3.35 -7.16
C LEU A 190 -13.79 -4.44 -6.10
N ALA A 191 -12.71 -5.13 -5.71
CA ALA A 191 -12.73 -6.16 -4.68
C ALA A 191 -13.16 -5.60 -3.32
N ILE A 192 -12.58 -4.46 -2.89
CA ILE A 192 -12.94 -3.79 -1.63
C ILE A 192 -14.42 -3.40 -1.64
N ARG A 193 -14.91 -2.74 -2.70
CA ARG A 193 -16.33 -2.35 -2.82
C ARG A 193 -17.26 -3.56 -2.68
N ARG A 194 -16.90 -4.69 -3.30
CA ARG A 194 -17.67 -5.93 -3.19
C ARG A 194 -17.66 -6.49 -1.77
N MET A 195 -16.51 -6.49 -1.09
CA MET A 195 -16.39 -6.92 0.31
C MET A 195 -17.22 -6.06 1.25
N GLU A 196 -17.20 -4.74 1.10
CA GLU A 196 -18.00 -3.81 1.92
C GLU A 196 -19.51 -4.05 1.76
N ALA A 197 -19.97 -4.27 0.52
CA ALA A 197 -21.37 -4.61 0.26
C ALA A 197 -21.79 -5.92 0.95
N LEU A 198 -20.93 -6.94 0.92
CA LEU A 198 -21.17 -8.20 1.63
C LEU A 198 -21.17 -7.98 3.16
N LEU A 199 -20.23 -7.19 3.68
CA LEU A 199 -20.14 -6.89 5.10
C LEU A 199 -21.40 -6.17 5.61
N ALA A 200 -21.92 -5.21 4.85
CA ALA A 200 -23.13 -4.46 5.19
C ALA A 200 -24.40 -5.31 5.28
N SER A 201 -24.42 -6.45 4.57
CA SER A 201 -25.56 -7.40 4.53
C SER A 201 -25.43 -8.56 5.53
N THR A 202 -24.37 -8.59 6.35
CA THR A 202 -24.22 -9.63 7.37
C THR A 202 -25.26 -9.48 8.50
N PRO A 203 -25.75 -10.60 9.05
CA PRO A 203 -26.74 -10.57 10.12
C PRO A 203 -26.18 -9.95 11.41
N ALA A 204 -27.08 -9.67 12.35
CA ALA A 204 -26.71 -9.28 13.70
C ALA A 204 -25.89 -10.39 14.38
N PRO A 205 -24.93 -10.03 15.26
CA PRO A 205 -24.10 -11.02 15.96
C PRO A 205 -24.96 -11.92 16.85
N THR A 206 -24.60 -13.20 16.91
CA THR A 206 -25.28 -14.25 17.69
C THR A 206 -24.37 -14.87 18.75
N ARG A 207 -23.07 -14.57 18.73
CA ARG A 207 -22.07 -15.05 19.68
C ARG A 207 -21.67 -13.94 20.66
N PRO A 208 -21.36 -14.27 21.93
CA PRO A 208 -20.85 -13.30 22.89
C PRO A 208 -19.40 -12.94 22.59
N GLY A 209 -18.99 -11.74 23.01
CA GLY A 209 -17.63 -11.24 22.81
C GLY A 209 -17.49 -10.38 21.56
N ARG A 210 -16.61 -9.40 21.64
CA ARG A 210 -16.38 -8.40 20.58
C ARG A 210 -14.96 -8.48 20.08
N ILE A 211 -14.79 -8.52 18.77
CA ILE A 211 -13.49 -8.56 18.10
C ILE A 211 -13.26 -7.20 17.44
N MET A 212 -12.13 -6.56 17.70
CA MET A 212 -11.72 -5.35 16.98
C MET A 212 -10.73 -5.73 15.89
N VAL A 213 -10.96 -5.32 14.65
CA VAL A 213 -10.07 -5.60 13.51
C VAL A 213 -9.59 -4.28 12.93
N ALA A 214 -8.28 -4.12 12.76
CA ALA A 214 -7.66 -2.88 12.31
C ALA A 214 -6.32 -3.11 11.60
N CYS A 215 -5.87 -2.11 10.86
CA CYS A 215 -4.48 -1.99 10.43
C CYS A 215 -3.69 -1.11 11.41
N PRO A 216 -2.40 -1.39 11.67
CA PRO A 216 -1.53 -0.50 12.44
C PRO A 216 -1.30 0.84 11.71
N PRO A 217 -0.63 1.81 12.36
CA PRO A 217 -0.21 3.04 11.69
C PRO A 217 0.48 2.79 10.35
N GLU A 218 0.22 3.67 9.39
CA GLU A 218 0.74 3.64 8.01
C GLU A 218 0.32 2.44 7.14
N GLU A 219 -0.39 1.45 7.68
CA GLU A 219 -0.87 0.31 6.91
C GLU A 219 -2.20 0.62 6.22
N GLU A 220 -2.15 0.73 4.89
CA GLU A 220 -3.28 1.10 4.03
C GLU A 220 -3.97 -0.12 3.36
N HIS A 221 -3.40 -1.32 3.44
CA HIS A 221 -3.92 -2.51 2.78
C HIS A 221 -5.09 -3.14 3.57
N THR A 222 -6.30 -2.74 3.21
CA THR A 222 -7.54 -3.08 3.95
C THR A 222 -8.22 -4.38 3.54
N PHE A 223 -7.88 -4.97 2.39
CA PHE A 223 -8.63 -6.11 1.84
C PHE A 223 -8.68 -7.31 2.81
N VAL A 224 -7.53 -7.73 3.34
CA VAL A 224 -7.44 -8.87 4.26
C VAL A 224 -8.18 -8.63 5.58
N PRO A 225 -7.98 -7.52 6.31
CA PRO A 225 -8.73 -7.29 7.55
C PRO A 225 -10.24 -7.09 7.31
N LEU A 226 -10.64 -6.57 6.15
CA LEU A 226 -12.04 -6.50 5.74
C LEU A 226 -12.62 -7.90 5.48
N LEU A 227 -11.87 -8.77 4.81
CA LEU A 227 -12.24 -10.16 4.58
C LEU A 227 -12.38 -10.93 5.91
N ILE A 228 -11.41 -10.80 6.82
CA ILE A 228 -11.49 -11.40 8.16
C ILE A 228 -12.76 -10.92 8.89
N SER A 229 -13.06 -9.62 8.82
CA SER A 229 -14.27 -9.04 9.43
C SER A 229 -15.55 -9.63 8.83
N LEU A 230 -15.62 -9.78 7.51
CA LEU A 230 -16.75 -10.40 6.82
C LEU A 230 -16.96 -11.85 7.28
N LEU A 231 -15.89 -12.65 7.29
CA LEU A 231 -15.96 -14.06 7.66
C LEU A 231 -16.37 -14.25 9.12
N LEU A 232 -15.82 -13.45 10.04
CA LEU A 232 -16.18 -13.50 11.45
C LEU A 232 -17.64 -13.08 11.71
N ARG A 233 -18.12 -12.02 11.04
CA ARG A 233 -19.53 -11.61 11.17
C ARG A 233 -20.48 -12.67 10.62
N ARG A 234 -20.14 -13.33 9.51
CA ARG A 234 -20.92 -14.47 8.98
C ARG A 234 -20.97 -15.66 9.93
N ARG A 235 -19.95 -15.84 10.78
CA ARG A 235 -19.92 -16.84 11.86
C ARG A 235 -20.64 -16.41 13.14
N GLY A 236 -21.19 -15.18 13.16
CA GLY A 236 -22.01 -14.65 14.25
C GLY A 236 -21.25 -13.83 15.30
N TRP A 237 -19.96 -13.51 15.08
CA TRP A 237 -19.20 -12.67 16.00
C TRP A 237 -19.55 -11.19 15.87
N ASP A 238 -19.53 -10.45 16.98
CA ASP A 238 -19.57 -8.99 16.97
C ASP A 238 -18.19 -8.45 16.59
N VAL A 239 -18.11 -7.72 15.48
CA VAL A 239 -16.84 -7.23 14.93
C VAL A 239 -16.91 -5.71 14.73
N VAL A 240 -15.95 -5.01 15.34
CA VAL A 240 -15.70 -3.58 15.11
C VAL A 240 -14.50 -3.46 14.18
N TYR A 241 -14.76 -3.07 12.93
CA TYR A 241 -13.72 -2.83 11.93
C TYR A 241 -13.35 -1.34 11.91
N LEU A 242 -12.06 -1.03 12.14
CA LEU A 242 -11.57 0.36 12.20
C LEU A 242 -10.92 0.85 10.90
N GLY A 243 -10.66 -0.03 9.94
CA GLY A 243 -10.01 0.34 8.68
C GLY A 243 -8.49 0.39 8.74
N ALA A 244 -7.94 1.10 7.76
CA ALA A 244 -6.51 1.36 7.58
C ALA A 244 -5.95 2.36 8.61
N ASN A 245 -4.62 2.34 8.75
CA ASN A 245 -3.84 3.44 9.33
C ASN A 245 -4.38 3.93 10.68
N VAL A 246 -4.69 2.99 11.58
CA VAL A 246 -5.25 3.33 12.88
C VAL A 246 -4.12 3.86 13.77
N PRO A 247 -4.18 5.13 14.19
CA PRO A 247 -3.10 5.72 14.95
C PRO A 247 -2.97 5.06 16.33
N LEU A 248 -1.72 4.84 16.78
CA LEU A 248 -1.43 4.41 18.14
C LEU A 248 -1.93 5.42 19.18
N ARG A 249 -1.89 6.71 18.82
CA ARG A 249 -2.42 7.80 19.65
C ARG A 249 -3.91 7.58 19.89
N SER A 250 -4.30 7.51 21.16
CA SER A 250 -5.69 7.26 21.61
C SER A 250 -6.14 5.80 21.55
N LEU A 251 -5.25 4.83 21.31
CA LEU A 251 -5.61 3.41 21.36
C LEU A 251 -6.28 3.04 22.69
N GLU A 252 -5.74 3.49 23.82
CA GLU A 252 -6.32 3.26 25.17
C GLU A 252 -7.76 3.78 25.30
N ALA A 253 -8.06 4.97 24.76
CA ALA A 253 -9.41 5.54 24.77
C ALA A 253 -10.38 4.73 23.89
N THR A 254 -9.89 4.25 22.74
CA THR A 254 -10.65 3.34 21.87
C THR A 254 -10.92 2.01 22.57
N LEU A 255 -9.93 1.42 23.24
CA LEU A 255 -10.08 0.17 23.99
C LEU A 255 -11.09 0.31 25.14
N ALA A 256 -11.06 1.44 25.87
CA ALA A 256 -12.00 1.71 26.95
C ALA A 256 -13.47 1.83 26.47
N THR A 257 -13.67 2.33 25.24
CA THR A 257 -14.99 2.52 24.61
C THR A 257 -15.50 1.24 23.95
N VAL A 258 -14.66 0.61 23.11
CA VAL A 258 -15.01 -0.58 22.34
C VAL A 258 -15.13 -1.80 23.24
N ARG A 259 -14.24 -1.90 24.26
CA ARG A 259 -14.06 -3.05 25.16
C ARG A 259 -13.95 -4.38 24.41
N PRO A 260 -13.00 -4.50 23.47
CA PRO A 260 -12.85 -5.73 22.71
C PRO A 260 -12.35 -6.87 23.60
N SER A 261 -12.86 -8.07 23.34
CA SER A 261 -12.37 -9.32 23.91
C SER A 261 -11.07 -9.78 23.23
N LEU A 262 -10.90 -9.42 21.95
CA LEU A 262 -9.73 -9.71 21.13
C LEU A 262 -9.52 -8.56 20.13
N VAL A 263 -8.25 -8.21 19.88
CA VAL A 263 -7.85 -7.33 18.78
C VAL A 263 -7.15 -8.17 17.71
N VAL A 264 -7.45 -7.90 16.45
CA VAL A 264 -6.80 -8.51 15.28
C VAL A 264 -6.14 -7.40 14.46
N LEU A 265 -4.82 -7.49 14.29
CA LEU A 265 -4.04 -6.54 13.48
C LEU A 265 -3.40 -7.24 12.27
N THR A 266 -3.37 -6.57 11.13
CA THR A 266 -2.71 -7.08 9.92
C THR A 266 -1.66 -6.10 9.43
N ALA A 267 -0.47 -6.58 9.06
CA ALA A 267 0.62 -5.78 8.50
C ALA A 267 1.18 -6.46 7.23
N GLN A 268 1.41 -5.69 6.17
CA GLN A 268 1.92 -6.18 4.88
C GLN A 268 3.40 -5.87 4.69
N GLN A 269 3.95 -4.89 5.42
CA GLN A 269 5.32 -4.39 5.21
C GLN A 269 6.12 -4.31 6.52
N LEU A 270 7.45 -4.32 6.45
CA LEU A 270 8.32 -4.33 7.63
C LEU A 270 8.05 -3.15 8.59
N TYR A 271 7.92 -1.94 8.06
CA TYR A 271 7.63 -0.74 8.88
C TYR A 271 6.23 -0.76 9.50
N THR A 272 5.26 -1.40 8.84
CA THR A 272 3.92 -1.61 9.42
C THR A 272 3.94 -2.68 10.51
N ALA A 273 4.84 -3.67 10.44
CA ALA A 273 5.07 -4.64 11.52
C ALA A 273 5.75 -4.01 12.73
N ALA A 274 6.68 -3.06 12.53
CA ALA A 274 7.25 -2.26 13.61
C ALA A 274 6.17 -1.41 14.31
N SER A 275 5.30 -0.74 13.54
CA SER A 275 4.15 -0.01 14.10
C SER A 275 3.15 -0.93 14.81
N LEU A 276 2.98 -2.17 14.31
CA LEU A 276 2.18 -3.20 14.96
C LEU A 276 2.78 -3.63 16.30
N LEU A 277 4.11 -3.76 16.42
CA LEU A 277 4.80 -4.06 17.68
C LEU A 277 4.46 -3.02 18.76
N GLU A 278 4.51 -1.72 18.44
CA GLU A 278 4.18 -0.66 19.40
C GLU A 278 2.72 -0.75 19.89
N MET A 279 1.78 -1.08 19.00
CA MET A 279 0.39 -1.35 19.38
C MET A 279 0.28 -2.62 20.23
N ALA A 280 1.01 -3.67 19.88
CA ALA A 280 1.00 -4.94 20.57
C ALA A 280 1.51 -4.81 22.02
N GLU A 281 2.56 -4.03 22.25
CA GLU A 281 3.07 -3.71 23.59
C GLU A 281 2.04 -2.96 24.44
N THR A 282 1.31 -2.02 23.81
CA THR A 282 0.23 -1.27 24.48
C THR A 282 -0.94 -2.21 24.84
N LEU A 283 -1.36 -3.06 23.92
CA LEU A 283 -2.42 -4.06 24.15
C LEU A 283 -2.04 -5.05 25.25
N PHE A 284 -0.79 -5.53 25.26
CA PHE A 284 -0.28 -6.42 26.28
C PHE A 284 -0.31 -5.78 27.68
N ARG A 285 0.08 -4.49 27.78
CA ARG A 285 0.01 -3.71 29.03
C ARG A 285 -1.41 -3.54 29.54
N GLU A 286 -2.35 -3.27 28.64
CA GLU A 286 -3.80 -3.17 28.91
C GLU A 286 -4.48 -4.54 29.09
N ARG A 287 -3.71 -5.64 29.02
CA ARG A 287 -4.19 -7.02 29.14
C ARG A 287 -5.28 -7.39 28.12
N VAL A 288 -5.25 -6.77 26.94
CA VAL A 288 -6.12 -7.11 25.81
C VAL A 288 -5.40 -8.11 24.90
N PRO A 289 -5.94 -9.31 24.68
CA PRO A 289 -5.34 -10.27 23.76
C PRO A 289 -5.24 -9.70 22.33
N LEU A 290 -4.10 -9.96 21.68
CA LEU A 290 -3.84 -9.62 20.28
C LEU A 290 -3.69 -10.92 19.47
N ALA A 291 -4.32 -10.96 18.30
CA ALA A 291 -3.95 -11.85 17.21
C ALA A 291 -3.42 -11.02 16.03
N PHE A 292 -2.45 -11.53 15.29
CA PHE A 292 -1.83 -10.77 14.20
C PHE A 292 -1.43 -11.65 13.01
N GLY A 293 -1.27 -11.03 11.85
CA GLY A 293 -0.77 -11.69 10.64
C GLY A 293 -0.56 -10.71 9.48
N GLY A 294 -0.41 -11.24 8.27
CA GLY A 294 -0.17 -10.48 7.05
C GLY A 294 1.15 -10.88 6.36
N LEU A 295 1.36 -10.41 5.13
CA LEU A 295 2.38 -10.95 4.22
C LEU A 295 3.79 -10.88 4.80
N VAL A 296 4.13 -9.78 5.46
CA VAL A 296 5.47 -9.56 6.05
C VAL A 296 5.90 -10.69 7.00
N PHE A 297 4.96 -11.30 7.72
CA PHE A 297 5.25 -12.40 8.65
C PHE A 297 5.51 -13.74 7.95
N THR A 298 5.04 -13.87 6.70
CA THR A 298 5.34 -15.01 5.85
C THR A 298 6.67 -14.82 5.12
N GLU A 299 7.00 -13.58 4.76
CA GLU A 299 8.28 -13.23 4.12
C GLU A 299 9.45 -13.25 5.12
N VAL A 300 9.18 -12.97 6.41
CA VAL A 300 10.16 -12.98 7.50
C VAL A 300 9.66 -13.91 8.63
N PRO A 301 9.92 -15.24 8.55
CA PRO A 301 9.36 -16.23 9.47
C PRO A 301 9.74 -16.08 10.95
N GLU A 302 10.82 -15.38 11.25
CA GLU A 302 11.29 -15.09 12.61
C GLU A 302 10.58 -13.88 13.24
N LEU A 303 9.94 -13.03 12.42
CA LEU A 303 9.28 -11.80 12.86
C LEU A 303 8.13 -12.02 13.88
N PRO A 304 7.32 -13.09 13.80
CA PRO A 304 6.33 -13.39 14.83
C PRO A 304 6.89 -13.57 16.24
N GLU A 305 8.20 -13.88 16.40
CA GLU A 305 8.80 -14.10 17.72
C GLU A 305 8.95 -12.82 18.53
N VAL A 306 9.06 -11.67 17.87
CA VAL A 306 9.25 -10.36 18.54
C VAL A 306 7.94 -9.65 18.86
N ILE A 307 6.82 -10.09 18.29
CA ILE A 307 5.50 -9.48 18.52
C ILE A 307 4.78 -10.18 19.69
N PRO A 308 4.35 -9.46 20.74
CA PRO A 308 3.51 -10.03 21.79
C PRO A 308 2.09 -10.26 21.27
N GLY A 309 1.70 -11.53 21.10
CA GLY A 309 0.37 -11.90 20.64
C GLY A 309 0.31 -13.30 20.05
N HIS A 310 -0.84 -13.62 19.44
CA HIS A 310 -1.08 -14.88 18.74
C HIS A 310 -0.88 -14.70 17.24
N TYR A 311 0.15 -15.31 16.67
CA TYR A 311 0.35 -15.33 15.22
C TYR A 311 -0.71 -16.22 14.56
N LEU A 312 -1.39 -15.70 13.53
CA LEU A 312 -2.49 -16.36 12.83
C LEU A 312 -2.04 -17.33 11.71
N GLY A 313 -0.72 -17.50 11.53
CA GLY A 313 -0.15 -18.34 10.49
C GLY A 313 -0.13 -17.67 9.11
N ASP A 314 0.37 -18.44 8.13
CA ASP A 314 0.73 -17.93 6.80
C ASP A 314 -0.41 -17.99 5.77
N THR A 315 -1.57 -18.55 6.15
CA THR A 315 -2.67 -18.81 5.21
C THR A 315 -4.02 -18.38 5.77
N LEU A 316 -4.87 -17.80 4.91
CA LEU A 316 -6.16 -17.23 5.30
C LEU A 316 -7.23 -18.29 5.58
N GLU A 317 -7.09 -19.50 5.03
CA GLU A 317 -8.05 -20.60 5.12
C GLU A 317 -8.33 -21.00 6.58
N ASN A 318 -7.34 -20.86 7.46
CA ASN A 318 -7.44 -21.28 8.86
C ASN A 318 -7.64 -20.13 9.84
N VAL A 319 -7.52 -18.86 9.40
CA VAL A 319 -7.55 -17.68 10.30
C VAL A 319 -8.82 -17.63 11.13
N VAL A 320 -9.98 -17.86 10.52
CA VAL A 320 -11.28 -17.84 11.23
C VAL A 320 -11.32 -18.90 12.32
N ASN A 321 -10.92 -20.14 12.01
CA ASN A 321 -10.93 -21.24 12.97
C ASN A 321 -9.94 -20.98 14.12
N GLN A 322 -8.78 -20.40 13.84
CA GLN A 322 -7.82 -20.01 14.86
C GLN A 322 -8.37 -18.91 15.77
N ILE A 323 -8.98 -17.87 15.20
CA ILE A 323 -9.63 -16.81 15.98
C ILE A 323 -10.74 -17.39 16.87
N GLU A 324 -11.59 -18.29 16.33
CA GLU A 324 -12.63 -18.95 17.11
C GLU A 324 -12.05 -19.78 18.26
N HIS A 325 -10.94 -20.47 18.02
CA HIS A 325 -10.22 -21.18 19.08
C HIS A 325 -9.67 -20.22 20.15
N LEU A 326 -9.03 -19.11 19.75
CA LEU A 326 -8.53 -18.09 20.68
C LEU A 326 -9.64 -17.47 21.52
N MET A 327 -10.82 -17.24 20.95
CA MET A 327 -11.98 -16.71 21.66
C MET A 327 -12.47 -17.63 22.79
N THR A 328 -12.09 -18.92 22.80
CA THR A 328 -12.37 -19.83 23.93
C THR A 328 -11.38 -19.68 25.09
N HIS A 329 -10.18 -19.14 24.84
CA HIS A 329 -9.09 -19.02 25.80
C HIS A 329 -8.34 -17.69 25.65
N LEU A 330 -9.01 -16.60 26.01
CA LEU A 330 -8.49 -15.24 25.88
C LEU A 330 -7.40 -14.94 26.91
N ARG A 331 -6.13 -14.97 26.49
CA ARG A 331 -4.98 -14.59 27.31
C ARG A 331 -3.98 -13.76 26.50
N PRO A 332 -3.49 -12.63 27.05
CA PRO A 332 -2.32 -11.94 26.50
C PRO A 332 -1.10 -12.85 26.52
N VAL A 333 -0.32 -12.84 25.43
CA VAL A 333 0.90 -13.64 25.27
C VAL A 333 2.08 -12.69 25.10
N PRO A 334 3.17 -12.83 25.89
CA PRO A 334 4.35 -12.00 25.71
C PRO A 334 5.11 -12.39 24.43
N ALA A 335 5.94 -11.48 23.93
CA ALA A 335 6.88 -11.79 22.86
C ALA A 335 7.83 -12.92 23.29
N ARG A 336 8.22 -13.79 22.36
CA ARG A 336 9.14 -14.91 22.62
C ARG A 336 10.59 -14.44 22.64
N ARG A 337 10.92 -13.43 21.83
CA ARG A 337 12.23 -12.78 21.76
C ARG A 337 12.09 -11.31 22.18
N GLN A 338 13.03 -10.84 22.99
CA GLN A 338 13.11 -9.42 23.37
C GLN A 338 14.12 -8.70 22.50
N VAL A 339 13.81 -7.44 22.15
CA VAL A 339 14.74 -6.53 21.48
C VAL A 339 15.85 -6.13 22.45
N SER A 340 17.11 -6.33 22.05
CA SER A 340 18.26 -6.04 22.90
C SER A 340 18.45 -4.53 23.10
N TYR A 341 19.25 -4.16 24.11
CA TYR A 341 19.57 -2.76 24.39
C TYR A 341 20.33 -2.10 23.22
N ASP A 342 21.26 -2.82 22.59
CA ASP A 342 22.07 -2.32 21.47
C ASP A 342 21.20 -1.81 20.31
N TYR A 343 20.11 -2.51 20.00
CA TYR A 343 19.16 -2.09 18.96
C TYR A 343 18.37 -0.84 19.33
N LYS A 344 18.01 -0.68 20.62
CA LYS A 344 17.31 0.51 21.11
C LYS A 344 18.23 1.73 21.10
N GLU A 345 19.47 1.57 21.55
CA GLU A 345 20.47 2.63 21.48
C GLU A 345 20.78 3.04 20.03
N ALA A 346 20.93 2.05 19.14
CA ALA A 346 21.13 2.29 17.71
C ALA A 346 19.93 2.99 17.05
N LEU A 347 18.69 2.64 17.43
CA LEU A 347 17.47 3.30 16.95
C LEU A 347 17.46 4.78 17.31
N ASP A 348 17.63 5.11 18.59
CA ASP A 348 17.64 6.50 19.06
C ASP A 348 18.76 7.29 18.38
N HIS A 349 19.95 6.69 18.27
CA HIS A 349 21.09 7.31 17.62
C HIS A 349 20.84 7.54 16.13
N PHE A 350 20.34 6.54 15.41
CA PHE A 350 20.04 6.63 13.98
C PHE A 350 19.00 7.73 13.71
N CYS A 351 17.89 7.75 14.45
CA CYS A 351 16.86 8.78 14.35
C CYS A 351 17.43 10.19 14.56
N SER A 352 18.36 10.37 15.51
CA SER A 352 19.00 11.66 15.76
C SER A 352 19.95 12.13 14.63
N ARG A 353 20.44 11.19 13.82
CA ARG A 353 21.42 11.41 12.74
C ARG A 353 20.82 11.34 11.34
N GLN A 354 19.59 10.83 11.19
CA GLN A 354 18.95 10.57 9.90
C GLN A 354 18.97 11.81 8.99
N ALA A 355 18.61 12.99 9.51
CA ALA A 355 18.60 14.21 8.70
C ALA A 355 19.99 14.60 8.16
N SER A 356 21.06 14.31 8.92
CA SER A 356 22.44 14.54 8.46
C SER A 356 22.85 13.54 7.39
N ILE A 357 22.53 12.25 7.58
CA ILE A 357 22.78 11.18 6.61
C ILE A 357 22.08 11.50 5.29
N GLU A 358 20.81 11.87 5.34
CA GLU A 358 20.03 12.22 4.15
C GLU A 358 20.59 13.47 3.46
N ALA A 359 20.97 14.52 4.21
CA ALA A 359 21.55 15.73 3.64
C ALA A 359 22.88 15.46 2.91
N GLU A 360 23.76 14.63 3.48
CA GLU A 360 25.00 14.22 2.82
C GLU A 360 24.71 13.41 1.55
N LEU A 361 23.75 12.49 1.61
CA LEU A 361 23.34 11.68 0.48
C LEU A 361 22.75 12.52 -0.66
N TRP A 362 21.94 13.53 -0.34
CA TRP A 362 21.43 14.52 -1.29
C TRP A 362 22.57 15.21 -2.03
N ALA A 363 23.58 15.71 -1.31
CA ALA A 363 24.71 16.41 -1.90
C ALA A 363 25.57 15.52 -2.82
N ARG A 364 25.60 14.20 -2.56
CA ARG A 364 26.36 13.23 -3.35
C ARG A 364 25.61 12.71 -4.58
N MET A 365 24.28 12.61 -4.50
CA MET A 365 23.48 11.84 -5.46
C MET A 365 22.53 12.69 -6.30
N GLU A 366 22.34 13.98 -6.01
CA GLU A 366 21.35 14.80 -6.72
C GLU A 366 21.61 14.96 -8.23
N ASP A 367 22.86 14.82 -8.65
CA ASP A 367 23.27 14.86 -10.07
C ASP A 367 23.20 13.46 -10.74
N VAL A 368 23.05 12.39 -9.95
CA VAL A 368 23.05 10.99 -10.43
C VAL A 368 21.63 10.42 -10.48
N ILE A 369 20.81 10.73 -9.48
CA ILE A 369 19.44 10.21 -9.33
C ILE A 369 18.46 11.40 -9.35
N PRO A 370 17.37 11.33 -10.14
CA PRO A 370 16.34 12.37 -10.12
C PRO A 370 15.84 12.66 -8.70
N LYS A 371 15.77 13.96 -8.35
CA LYS A 371 15.43 14.42 -6.99
C LYS A 371 14.20 13.75 -6.38
N ARG A 372 13.14 13.53 -7.17
CA ARG A 372 11.92 12.85 -6.71
C ARG A 372 12.18 11.40 -6.29
N LEU A 373 12.98 10.67 -7.06
CA LEU A 373 13.32 9.28 -6.77
C LEU A 373 14.25 9.19 -5.56
N LEU A 374 15.23 10.09 -5.46
CA LEU A 374 16.13 10.17 -4.31
C LEU A 374 15.36 10.45 -3.01
N ALA A 375 14.42 11.40 -3.03
CA ALA A 375 13.56 11.69 -1.88
C ALA A 375 12.77 10.46 -1.42
N SER A 376 12.15 9.74 -2.37
CA SER A 376 11.37 8.54 -2.08
C SER A 376 12.24 7.39 -1.59
N ALA A 377 13.44 7.20 -2.16
CA ALA A 377 14.38 6.18 -1.74
C ALA A 377 14.88 6.44 -0.31
N ASN A 378 15.24 7.69 0.01
CA ASN A 378 15.67 8.07 1.36
C ASN A 378 14.58 7.82 2.38
N GLN A 379 13.35 8.28 2.10
CA GLN A 379 12.21 8.09 2.99
C GLN A 379 11.93 6.61 3.24
N SER A 380 11.80 5.81 2.17
CA SER A 380 11.50 4.38 2.30
C SER A 380 12.62 3.62 3.01
N PHE A 381 13.88 3.86 2.64
CA PHE A 381 15.01 3.12 3.20
C PHE A 381 15.28 3.49 4.66
N GLY A 382 15.25 4.79 4.99
CA GLY A 382 15.38 5.25 6.37
C GLY A 382 14.26 4.69 7.26
N ARG A 383 13.01 4.70 6.77
CA ARG A 383 11.86 4.10 7.48
C ARG A 383 12.04 2.60 7.72
N ASN A 384 12.55 1.86 6.74
CA ASN A 384 12.78 0.43 6.90
C ASN A 384 13.96 0.14 7.85
N ILE A 385 15.03 0.93 7.85
CA ILE A 385 16.10 0.82 8.87
C ILE A 385 15.53 1.03 10.27
N ILE A 386 14.72 2.08 10.46
CA ILE A 386 14.02 2.32 11.72
C ILE A 386 13.18 1.11 12.11
N ALA A 387 12.42 0.54 11.16
CA ALA A 387 11.61 -0.65 11.41
C ALA A 387 12.43 -1.85 11.88
N ALA A 388 13.54 -2.15 11.21
CA ALA A 388 14.42 -3.27 11.56
C ALA A 388 15.08 -3.07 12.94
N LEU A 389 15.48 -1.83 13.25
CA LEU A 389 15.98 -1.47 14.57
C LEU A 389 14.92 -1.62 15.66
N THR A 390 13.69 -1.15 15.41
CA THR A 390 12.54 -1.32 16.31
C THR A 390 12.22 -2.79 16.56
N LEU A 391 12.33 -3.63 15.53
CA LEU A 391 12.06 -5.07 15.61
C LEU A 391 13.24 -5.89 16.16
N GLY A 392 14.42 -5.26 16.32
CA GLY A 392 15.58 -5.86 16.98
C GLY A 392 16.39 -6.83 16.12
N ASP A 393 16.28 -6.73 14.79
CA ASP A 393 17.08 -7.52 13.86
C ASP A 393 17.23 -6.81 12.51
N MET A 394 18.47 -6.46 12.15
CA MET A 394 18.74 -5.82 10.86
C MET A 394 18.53 -6.77 9.67
N ASP A 395 18.61 -8.08 9.87
CA ASP A 395 18.44 -9.05 8.78
C ASP A 395 17.01 -9.13 8.25
N PHE A 396 16.03 -8.58 8.98
CA PHE A 396 14.65 -8.43 8.49
C PHE A 396 14.54 -7.54 7.25
N LEU A 397 15.54 -6.69 6.96
CA LEU A 397 15.60 -5.87 5.74
C LEU A 397 15.93 -6.66 4.47
N ASN A 398 16.52 -7.85 4.59
CA ASN A 398 17.04 -8.56 3.44
C ASN A 398 15.93 -8.89 2.42
N ALA A 399 14.74 -9.28 2.92
CA ALA A 399 13.55 -9.52 2.09
C ALA A 399 13.14 -8.26 1.31
N ASP A 400 13.09 -7.09 1.96
CA ASP A 400 12.76 -5.81 1.33
C ASP A 400 13.80 -5.44 0.26
N ILE A 401 15.10 -5.63 0.51
CA ILE A 401 16.17 -5.30 -0.44
C ILE A 401 16.08 -6.18 -1.69
N ASP A 402 15.86 -7.48 -1.52
CA ASP A 402 15.74 -8.40 -2.65
C ASP A 402 14.48 -8.12 -3.48
N TRP A 403 13.38 -7.75 -2.82
CA TRP A 403 12.17 -7.27 -3.46
C TRP A 403 12.41 -5.99 -4.28
N VAL A 404 13.10 -4.98 -3.71
CA VAL A 404 13.43 -3.73 -4.42
C VAL A 404 14.31 -4.01 -5.64
N LYS A 405 15.33 -4.88 -5.51
CA LYS A 405 16.17 -5.28 -6.65
C LYS A 405 15.33 -5.85 -7.79
N GLY A 406 14.40 -6.77 -7.48
CA GLY A 406 13.51 -7.34 -8.49
C GLY A 406 12.56 -6.30 -9.11
N LEU A 407 12.00 -5.41 -8.30
CA LEU A 407 11.13 -4.33 -8.78
C LEU A 407 11.86 -3.42 -9.79
N LEU A 408 13.10 -3.02 -9.50
CA LEU A 408 13.89 -2.16 -10.38
C LEU A 408 14.19 -2.83 -11.74
N VAL A 409 14.50 -4.13 -11.72
CA VAL A 409 14.72 -4.92 -12.94
C VAL A 409 13.44 -4.99 -13.77
N ASN A 410 12.30 -5.25 -13.14
CA ASN A 410 11.03 -5.51 -13.82
C ASN A 410 10.33 -4.24 -14.33
N HIS A 411 10.49 -3.10 -13.64
CA HIS A 411 9.81 -1.85 -14.03
C HIS A 411 10.69 -0.86 -14.81
N HIS A 412 11.96 -1.18 -15.06
CA HIS A 412 12.89 -0.36 -15.86
C HIS A 412 12.96 1.13 -15.44
N GLN A 413 12.71 1.44 -14.16
CA GLN A 413 12.68 2.82 -13.67
C GLN A 413 14.06 3.35 -13.26
N MET A 414 15.03 2.46 -12.98
CA MET A 414 16.44 2.81 -12.76
C MET A 414 17.38 1.69 -13.26
N PRO A 415 18.59 2.03 -13.74
CA PRO A 415 19.63 1.04 -13.98
C PRO A 415 19.95 0.29 -12.67
N PRO A 416 20.15 -1.05 -12.67
CA PRO A 416 20.53 -1.80 -11.48
C PRO A 416 21.77 -1.22 -10.77
N GLU A 417 22.70 -0.63 -11.54
CA GLU A 417 23.87 0.02 -10.98
C GLU A 417 23.53 1.24 -10.11
N ALA A 418 22.39 1.91 -10.33
CA ALA A 418 21.99 3.07 -9.53
C ALA A 418 21.63 2.69 -8.09
N LEU A 419 21.06 1.50 -7.87
CA LEU A 419 20.82 0.98 -6.52
C LEU A 419 22.13 0.70 -5.80
N GLU A 420 23.10 0.11 -6.49
CA GLU A 420 24.43 -0.13 -5.92
C GLU A 420 25.13 1.18 -5.56
N HIS A 421 25.12 2.18 -6.44
CA HIS A 421 25.67 3.51 -6.14
C HIS A 421 24.96 4.17 -4.95
N TYR A 422 23.63 4.09 -4.89
CA TYR A 422 22.83 4.61 -3.79
C TYR A 422 23.20 3.94 -2.46
N LEU A 423 23.23 2.61 -2.40
CA LEU A 423 23.54 1.87 -1.18
C LEU A 423 24.99 2.14 -0.72
N ASN A 424 25.94 2.24 -1.65
CA ASN A 424 27.32 2.62 -1.33
C ASN A 424 27.41 4.05 -0.76
N ALA A 425 26.72 5.01 -1.37
CA ALA A 425 26.68 6.39 -0.87
C ALA A 425 25.98 6.49 0.49
N TYR A 426 24.91 5.72 0.70
CA TYR A 426 24.20 5.63 1.97
C TYR A 426 25.09 5.04 3.08
N TYR A 427 25.84 3.98 2.77
CA TYR A 427 26.81 3.39 3.69
C TYR A 427 27.90 4.39 4.09
N ASP A 428 28.49 5.09 3.14
CA ASP A 428 29.54 6.09 3.45
C ASP A 428 29.00 7.21 4.34
N ALA A 429 27.79 7.71 4.07
CA ALA A 429 27.12 8.71 4.91
C ALA A 429 26.82 8.17 6.32
N CYS A 430 26.39 6.90 6.43
CA CYS A 430 26.21 6.25 7.73
C CYS A 430 27.53 6.15 8.50
N VAL A 431 28.63 5.75 7.86
CA VAL A 431 29.96 5.67 8.48
C VAL A 431 30.39 7.03 9.03
N HIS A 432 30.11 8.11 8.31
CA HIS A 432 30.45 9.47 8.73
C HIS A 432 29.62 9.97 9.92
N HIS A 433 28.34 9.59 9.99
CA HIS A 433 27.40 10.18 10.94
C HIS A 433 27.06 9.32 12.16
N LEU A 434 27.16 7.99 12.06
CA LEU A 434 26.68 7.07 13.11
C LEU A 434 27.76 6.64 14.12
N GLY A 435 29.02 6.48 13.70
CA GLY A 435 30.08 6.02 14.60
C GLY A 435 29.77 4.68 15.30
N GLU A 436 30.27 4.51 16.53
CA GLU A 436 30.11 3.28 17.33
C GLU A 436 28.64 2.98 17.71
N PRO A 437 27.80 3.94 18.14
CA PRO A 437 26.40 3.64 18.51
C PRO A 437 25.54 3.10 17.36
N GLY A 438 25.90 3.35 16.10
CA GLY A 438 25.22 2.76 14.94
C GLY A 438 25.88 1.50 14.40
N PHE A 439 26.72 0.81 15.19
CA PHE A 439 27.48 -0.36 14.73
C PHE A 439 26.61 -1.43 14.07
N VAL A 440 25.44 -1.75 14.63
CA VAL A 440 24.53 -2.76 14.06
C VAL A 440 24.06 -2.41 12.64
N VAL A 441 23.85 -1.12 12.36
CA VAL A 441 23.48 -0.62 11.02
C VAL A 441 24.67 -0.69 10.07
N LEU A 442 25.84 -0.25 10.54
CA LEU A 442 27.07 -0.26 9.75
C LEU A 442 27.53 -1.68 9.40
N GLU A 443 27.47 -2.59 10.36
CA GLU A 443 27.78 -4.00 10.17
C GLU A 443 26.85 -4.62 9.13
N TRP A 444 25.53 -4.44 9.27
CA TRP A 444 24.58 -4.97 8.30
C TRP A 444 24.79 -4.40 6.89
N LEU A 445 24.94 -3.07 6.74
CA LEU A 445 25.23 -2.45 5.44
C LEU A 445 26.55 -2.95 4.83
N SER A 446 27.59 -3.15 5.65
CA SER A 446 28.87 -3.66 5.19
C SER A 446 28.76 -5.09 4.64
N ARG A 447 27.99 -5.96 5.31
CA ARG A 447 27.70 -7.32 4.82
C ARG A 447 26.90 -7.28 3.52
N LEU A 448 25.87 -6.43 3.45
CA LEU A 448 25.04 -6.27 2.26
C LEU A 448 25.85 -5.86 1.02
N LEU A 449 26.86 -5.00 1.23
CA LEU A 449 27.74 -4.48 0.17
C LEU A 449 29.01 -5.31 -0.05
N GLY A 450 29.24 -6.39 0.71
CA GLY A 450 30.47 -7.17 0.64
C GLY A 450 31.75 -6.40 1.01
N ARG A 451 31.66 -5.38 1.87
CA ARG A 451 32.79 -4.54 2.30
C ARG A 451 33.41 -5.03 3.61
N GLU A 452 34.73 -4.91 3.74
CA GLU A 452 35.40 -5.08 5.03
C GLU A 452 35.22 -3.83 5.91
N MET A 453 34.70 -4.02 7.12
CA MET A 453 34.60 -2.99 8.16
C MET A 453 36.02 -2.48 8.53
N HIS A 454 36.39 -1.29 8.05
CA HIS A 454 37.68 -0.69 8.39
C HIS A 454 37.72 -0.36 9.89
N GLY A 455 38.72 -0.89 10.59
CA GLY A 455 38.80 -1.06 12.04
C GLY A 455 38.86 0.18 12.94
N ARG A 456 38.13 1.27 12.64
CA ARG A 456 37.90 2.35 13.63
C ARG A 456 36.86 1.97 14.69
N ALA A 457 35.95 1.03 14.40
CA ALA A 457 34.97 0.53 15.38
C ALA A 457 35.51 -0.57 16.31
N ARG A 458 36.55 -1.32 15.90
CA ARG A 458 37.15 -2.39 16.75
C ARG A 458 38.10 -1.88 17.84
N GLN A 459 38.60 -0.65 17.76
CA GLN A 459 39.75 -0.22 18.58
C GLN A 459 39.41 0.49 19.90
N GLN A 460 38.14 0.75 20.25
CA GLN A 460 37.79 1.37 21.54
C GLN A 460 37.31 0.38 22.62
N GLN A 461 37.09 -0.90 22.29
CA GLN A 461 36.69 -1.93 23.24
C GLN A 461 37.83 -2.52 24.11
N VAL A 462 39.09 -2.12 23.90
CA VAL A 462 40.25 -2.68 24.64
C VAL A 462 40.90 -1.63 25.57
N LYS A 463 40.13 -0.89 26.37
CA LYS A 463 40.68 -0.19 27.55
C LYS A 463 39.65 0.00 28.67
N GLN A 464 39.32 -1.07 29.39
CA GLN A 464 39.15 -1.01 30.86
C GLN A 464 39.49 -2.36 31.48
N PRO A 465 40.68 -2.55 32.10
CA PRO A 465 40.86 -3.62 33.05
C PRO A 465 40.17 -3.25 34.37
N ILE A 466 39.29 -4.14 34.82
CA ILE A 466 38.63 -4.13 36.12
C ILE A 466 39.70 -4.01 37.21
N ALA A 467 39.71 -2.86 37.91
CA ALA A 467 40.50 -2.68 39.11
C ALA A 467 39.86 -3.47 40.25
N ILE A 468 40.46 -4.61 40.58
CA ILE A 468 40.14 -5.37 41.79
C ILE A 468 40.62 -4.53 42.99
N ARG A 469 39.68 -3.92 43.71
CA ARG A 469 39.91 -3.38 45.06
C ARG A 469 40.09 -4.53 46.04
N LYS A 470 41.24 -4.55 46.72
CA LYS A 470 41.50 -5.30 47.95
C LYS A 470 41.13 -4.42 49.16
N GLU A 471 40.21 -4.91 49.98
CA GLU A 471 39.95 -4.58 51.40
C GLU A 471 39.24 -5.86 51.92
N GLU A 472 39.61 -6.60 52.95
CA GLU A 472 40.69 -6.66 53.95
C GLU A 472 40.88 -8.15 54.33
#